data_AF-A0A537VG40-F1
#
_entry.id   AF-A0A537VG40-F1
#
_cell.length_a   1.000
_cell.length_b   1.000
_cell.length_c   1.000
_cell.angle_alpha   90.00
_cell.angle_beta   90.00
_cell.angle_gamma   90.00
#
_symmetry.space_group_name_H-M   'P 1'
#
loop_
_entity.id
_entity.type
_entity.pdbx_description
1 polymer ?
#
loop_
_entity_poly.entity_id
_entity_poly.type
_entity_poly.pdbx_seq_one_letter_code
_entity_poly.pdbx_strand_id
1 'polypeptide(L)'
;MKLRRVLTVSAILLGICAFIIRANGYELYIVALVGLTTIVGVGLNVLLGMTGQISLGHAAFYAIGAYVVAILTTKLDWTFWAALPLAGVVAGVAGVLLAIPALRVRGPYLAMVTIAFGFVVEQGTAEWEGLTGG
;
A
#
# COMPACT_ATOMS: atom_id res chain seq x y z
N MET A 1 -10.69 36.48 -2.60
CA MET A 1 -10.83 34.99 -2.58
C MET A 1 -9.51 34.24 -2.36
N LYS A 2 -8.38 34.65 -2.96
CA LYS A 2 -7.06 34.03 -2.74
C LYS A 2 -6.57 34.11 -1.28
N LEU A 3 -6.77 35.26 -0.61
CA LEU A 3 -6.29 35.50 0.75
C LEU A 3 -6.95 34.63 1.83
N ARG A 4 -8.28 34.37 1.73
CA ARG A 4 -8.98 33.44 2.66
C ARG A 4 -8.51 32.00 2.48
N ARG A 5 -8.28 31.55 1.24
CA ARG A 5 -7.73 30.20 0.96
C ARG A 5 -6.31 30.04 1.52
N VAL A 6 -5.46 31.06 1.37
CA VAL A 6 -4.10 31.04 1.94
C VAL A 6 -4.14 30.96 3.47
N LEU A 7 -5.02 31.72 4.13
CA LEU A 7 -5.24 31.65 5.57
C LEU A 7 -5.77 30.28 6.03
N THR A 8 -6.67 29.65 5.27
CA THR A 8 -7.22 28.34 5.64
C THR A 8 -6.14 27.25 5.52
N VAL A 9 -5.37 27.27 4.43
CA VAL A 9 -4.27 26.31 4.21
C VAL A 9 -3.18 26.48 5.27
N SER A 10 -2.84 27.72 5.63
CA SER A 10 -1.84 28.00 6.67
C SER A 10 -2.30 27.57 8.06
N ALA A 11 -3.59 27.72 8.39
CA ALA A 11 -4.15 27.25 9.66
C ALA A 11 -4.16 25.72 9.76
N ILE A 12 -4.45 25.02 8.65
CA ILE A 12 -4.39 23.55 8.58
C ILE A 12 -2.95 23.07 8.77
N LEU A 13 -1.99 23.69 8.10
CA LEU A 13 -0.56 23.37 8.23
C LEU A 13 -0.04 23.58 9.66
N LEU A 14 -0.42 24.68 10.31
CA LEU A 14 -0.05 24.95 11.69
C LEU A 14 -0.69 23.95 12.67
N GLY A 15 -1.96 23.57 12.44
CA GLY A 15 -2.64 22.54 13.23
C GLY A 15 -1.97 21.17 13.12
N ILE A 16 -1.52 20.79 11.91
CA ILE A 16 -0.78 19.54 11.67
C ILE A 16 0.59 19.59 12.38
N CYS A 17 1.32 20.70 12.30
CA CYS A 17 2.61 20.84 13.00
C CYS A 17 2.46 20.78 14.52
N ALA A 18 1.44 21.43 15.08
CA ALA A 18 1.17 21.39 16.51
C ALA A 18 0.77 19.98 16.99
N PHE A 19 0.04 19.25 16.15
CA PHE A 19 -0.29 17.85 16.40
C PHE A 19 0.97 16.97 16.40
N ILE A 20 1.84 17.09 15.39
CA ILE A 20 3.07 16.28 15.29
C ILE A 20 4.00 16.49 16.49
N ILE A 21 4.15 17.73 16.98
CA ILE A 21 5.06 18.04 18.09
C ILE A 21 4.52 17.50 19.43
N ARG A 22 3.20 17.38 19.58
CA ARG A 22 2.55 16.95 20.83
C ARG A 22 2.09 15.49 20.82
N ALA A 23 2.06 14.84 19.66
CA ALA A 23 1.54 13.50 19.50
C ALA A 23 2.39 12.47 20.25
N ASN A 24 1.71 11.61 21.00
CA ASN A 24 2.32 10.44 21.62
C ASN A 24 2.48 9.31 20.56
N GLY A 25 3.37 8.34 20.80
CA GLY A 25 3.65 7.25 19.85
C GLY A 25 2.40 6.46 19.42
N TYR A 26 1.42 6.30 20.31
CA TYR A 26 0.13 5.68 19.99
C TYR A 26 -0.69 6.51 18.99
N GLU A 27 -0.76 7.82 19.18
CA GLU A 27 -1.50 8.70 18.27
C GLU A 27 -0.86 8.73 16.88
N LEU A 28 0.48 8.74 16.84
CA LEU A 28 1.24 8.65 15.59
C LEU A 28 0.96 7.34 14.86
N TYR A 29 0.90 6.22 15.59
CA TYR A 29 0.57 4.91 15.04
C TYR A 29 -0.84 4.87 14.44
N ILE A 30 -1.85 5.39 15.15
CA ILE A 30 -3.22 5.43 14.65
C ILE A 30 -3.32 6.30 13.39
N VAL A 31 -2.67 7.47 13.37
CA VAL A 31 -2.65 8.35 12.18
C VAL A 31 -1.96 7.66 11.00
N ALA A 32 -0.85 6.97 11.23
CA ALA A 32 -0.20 6.17 10.20
C ALA A 32 -1.11 5.06 9.66
N LEU A 33 -1.82 4.35 10.54
CA LEU A 33 -2.77 3.30 10.18
C LEU A 33 -3.94 3.84 9.34
N VAL A 34 -4.50 4.99 9.72
CA VAL A 34 -5.55 5.67 8.95
C VAL A 34 -5.03 6.11 7.59
N GLY A 35 -3.85 6.73 7.51
CA GLY A 35 -3.25 7.14 6.24
C GLY A 35 -3.02 5.96 5.32
N LEU A 36 -2.44 4.89 5.86
CA LEU A 36 -2.17 3.64 5.14
C LEU A 36 -3.47 3.03 4.59
N THR A 37 -4.46 2.80 5.44
CA THR A 37 -5.74 2.18 5.03
C THR A 37 -6.51 3.04 4.05
N THR A 38 -6.38 4.36 4.14
CA THR A 38 -6.95 5.29 3.16
C THR A 38 -6.29 5.12 1.79
N ILE A 39 -4.96 5.03 1.72
CA ILE A 39 -4.24 4.82 0.45
C ILE A 39 -4.66 3.48 -0.19
N VAL A 40 -4.74 2.41 0.61
CA VAL A 40 -5.22 1.11 0.14
C VAL A 40 -6.67 1.20 -0.35
N GLY A 41 -7.55 1.86 0.39
CA GLY A 41 -8.95 2.07 0.00
C GLY A 41 -9.09 2.88 -1.30
N VAL A 42 -8.26 3.91 -1.49
CA VAL A 42 -8.22 4.69 -2.73
C VAL A 42 -7.72 3.83 -3.89
N GLY A 43 -6.68 3.02 -3.69
CA GLY A 43 -6.20 2.07 -4.70
C GLY A 43 -7.27 1.05 -5.10
N LEU A 44 -8.02 0.54 -4.13
CA LEU A 44 -9.15 -0.35 -4.39
C LEU A 44 -10.30 0.38 -5.12
N ASN A 45 -10.60 1.62 -4.78
CA ASN A 45 -11.60 2.43 -5.50
C ASN A 45 -11.20 2.70 -6.96
N VAL A 46 -9.91 2.88 -7.23
CA VAL A 46 -9.41 2.99 -8.60
C VAL A 46 -9.72 1.73 -9.40
N LEU A 47 -9.46 0.55 -8.84
CA LEU A 47 -9.73 -0.73 -9.50
C LEU A 47 -11.24 -1.02 -9.55
N LEU A 48 -11.88 -1.20 -8.40
CA LEU A 48 -13.26 -1.64 -8.29
C LEU A 48 -14.24 -0.55 -8.72
N GLY A 49 -14.04 0.67 -8.24
CA GLY A 49 -14.97 1.78 -8.43
C GLY A 49 -14.91 2.39 -9.83
N MET A 50 -13.71 2.66 -10.35
CA MET A 50 -13.58 3.32 -11.67
C MET A 50 -13.54 2.35 -12.85
N THR A 51 -12.95 1.16 -12.70
CA THR A 51 -12.85 0.19 -13.81
C THR A 51 -13.90 -0.92 -13.77
N GLY A 52 -14.59 -1.11 -12.64
CA GLY A 52 -15.57 -2.18 -12.44
C GLY A 52 -14.95 -3.58 -12.32
N GLN A 53 -13.62 -3.68 -12.16
CA GLN A 53 -12.94 -4.97 -12.01
C GLN A 53 -12.91 -5.40 -10.55
N ILE A 54 -13.44 -6.59 -10.28
CA ILE A 54 -13.42 -7.19 -8.94
C ILE A 54 -11.98 -7.62 -8.61
N SER A 55 -11.42 -7.05 -7.56
CA SER A 55 -10.08 -7.37 -7.05
C SER A 55 -10.15 -7.77 -5.58
N LEU A 56 -10.10 -9.07 -5.30
CA LEU A 56 -10.06 -9.63 -3.94
C LEU A 56 -8.64 -9.88 -3.44
N GLY A 57 -7.63 -9.78 -4.33
CA GLY A 57 -6.21 -9.90 -4.01
C GLY A 57 -5.52 -8.58 -3.67
N HIS A 58 -6.26 -7.50 -3.41
CA HIS A 58 -5.67 -6.17 -3.23
C HIS A 58 -4.70 -6.11 -2.02
N ALA A 59 -4.99 -6.88 -0.98
CA ALA A 59 -4.13 -7.02 0.19
C ALA A 59 -2.74 -7.60 -0.14
N ALA A 60 -2.61 -8.40 -1.19
CA ALA A 60 -1.31 -8.95 -1.60
C ALA A 60 -0.37 -7.87 -2.15
N PHE A 61 -0.88 -6.89 -2.91
CA PHE A 61 -0.04 -5.77 -3.35
C PHE A 61 0.42 -4.90 -2.19
N TYR A 62 -0.46 -4.70 -1.21
CA TYR A 62 -0.11 -4.04 0.04
C TYR A 62 0.98 -4.81 0.80
N ALA A 63 0.84 -6.14 0.93
CA ALA A 63 1.82 -7.00 1.58
C ALA A 63 3.18 -6.97 0.87
N ILE A 64 3.23 -7.13 -0.46
CA ILE A 64 4.47 -7.07 -1.25
C ILE A 64 5.22 -5.75 -0.98
N GLY A 65 4.52 -4.62 -1.05
CA GLY A 65 5.14 -3.32 -0.78
C GLY A 65 5.69 -3.23 0.65
N ALA A 66 4.91 -3.66 1.63
CA ALA A 66 5.32 -3.65 3.04
C ALA A 66 6.56 -4.52 3.30
N TYR A 67 6.57 -5.76 2.78
CA TYR A 67 7.70 -6.67 2.94
C TYR A 67 8.95 -6.17 2.23
N VAL A 68 8.83 -5.58 1.03
CA VAL A 68 9.99 -5.03 0.32
C VAL A 68 10.63 -3.90 1.12
N VAL A 69 9.83 -2.95 1.65
CA VAL A 69 10.37 -1.90 2.52
C VAL A 69 11.00 -2.51 3.76
N ALA A 70 10.32 -3.44 4.45
CA ALA A 70 10.82 -4.07 5.66
C ALA A 70 12.15 -4.79 5.43
N ILE A 71 12.28 -5.59 4.37
CA ILE A 71 13.51 -6.31 4.04
C ILE A 71 14.64 -5.33 3.72
N LEU A 72 14.38 -4.31 2.92
CA LEU A 72 15.40 -3.32 2.54
C LEU A 72 15.91 -2.52 3.74
N THR A 73 15.01 -2.12 4.65
CA THR A 73 15.38 -1.31 5.81
C THR A 73 15.97 -2.12 6.96
N THR A 74 15.61 -3.40 7.10
CA THR A 74 16.07 -4.25 8.23
C THR A 74 17.26 -5.13 7.89
N LYS A 75 17.36 -5.64 6.65
CA LYS A 75 18.43 -6.56 6.23
C LYS A 75 19.53 -5.88 5.40
N LEU A 76 19.18 -4.84 4.64
CA LEU A 76 20.12 -4.13 3.76
C LEU A 76 20.49 -2.72 4.26
N ASP A 77 19.96 -2.29 5.41
CA ASP A 77 20.18 -0.96 6.00
C ASP A 77 19.88 0.22 5.04
N TRP A 78 18.97 0.02 4.09
CA TRP A 78 18.55 1.10 3.19
C TRP A 78 17.74 2.15 3.95
N THR A 79 17.86 3.41 3.51
CA THR A 79 16.99 4.48 3.99
C THR A 79 15.55 4.25 3.52
N PHE A 80 14.57 4.49 4.39
CA PHE A 80 13.13 4.38 4.07
C PHE A 80 12.76 5.08 2.76
N TRP A 81 13.27 6.29 2.52
CA TRP A 81 13.01 7.07 1.32
C TRP A 81 13.51 6.44 0.03
N ALA A 82 14.58 5.64 0.08
CA ALA A 82 15.08 4.89 -1.07
C ALA A 82 14.33 3.56 -1.25
N ALA A 83 13.96 2.91 -0.15
CA ALA A 83 13.20 1.67 -0.16
C ALA A 83 11.76 1.87 -0.68
N LEU A 84 11.13 3.02 -0.39
CA LEU A 84 9.76 3.34 -0.77
C LEU A 84 9.49 3.30 -2.30
N PRO A 85 10.25 4.02 -3.16
CA PRO A 85 10.02 3.94 -4.60
C PRO A 85 10.32 2.53 -5.14
N LEU A 86 11.32 1.84 -4.59
CA LEU A 86 11.65 0.47 -5.02
C LEU A 86 10.52 -0.50 -4.68
N ALA A 87 9.90 -0.38 -3.51
CA ALA A 87 8.71 -1.15 -3.14
C ALA A 87 7.53 -0.90 -4.09
N GLY A 88 7.32 0.36 -4.50
CA GLY A 88 6.34 0.71 -5.53
C GLY A 88 6.63 0.05 -6.89
N VAL A 89 7.90 0.03 -7.31
CA VAL A 89 8.31 -0.64 -8.56
C VAL A 89 8.10 -2.15 -8.46
N VAL A 90 8.50 -2.79 -7.35
CA VAL A 90 8.33 -4.24 -7.17
C VAL A 90 6.85 -4.62 -7.14
N ALA A 91 6.02 -3.88 -6.41
CA ALA A 91 4.57 -4.09 -6.40
C ALA A 91 3.95 -3.86 -7.79
N GLY A 92 4.43 -2.86 -8.53
CA GLY A 92 4.01 -2.59 -9.92
C GLY A 92 4.38 -3.73 -10.88
N VAL A 93 5.59 -4.27 -10.78
CA VAL A 93 6.04 -5.43 -11.56
C VAL A 93 5.18 -6.66 -11.24
N ALA A 94 4.93 -6.94 -9.95
CA ALA A 94 4.01 -8.02 -9.56
C ALA A 94 2.60 -7.80 -10.13
N GLY A 95 2.13 -6.55 -10.18
CA GLY A 95 0.86 -6.17 -10.79
C GLY A 95 0.81 -6.45 -12.28
N VAL A 96 1.87 -6.11 -13.02
CA VAL A 96 1.99 -6.42 -14.45
C VAL A 96 2.00 -7.93 -14.69
N LEU A 97 2.74 -8.67 -13.88
CA LEU A 97 2.79 -10.13 -13.97
C LEU A 97 1.42 -10.76 -13.72
N LEU A 98 0.65 -10.25 -12.75
CA LEU A 98 -0.73 -10.68 -12.50
C LEU A 98 -1.69 -10.26 -13.61
N ALA A 99 -1.47 -9.08 -14.22
CA ALA A 99 -2.33 -8.56 -15.27
C ALA A 99 -2.32 -9.46 -16.52
N ILE A 100 -1.18 -10.08 -16.86
CA ILE A 100 -1.06 -10.97 -18.04
C ILE A 100 -2.10 -12.10 -18.05
N PRO A 101 -2.23 -12.95 -17.01
CA PRO A 101 -3.28 -13.95 -16.94
C PRO A 101 -4.66 -13.34 -16.65
N ALA A 102 -4.74 -12.27 -15.85
CA ALA A 102 -6.01 -11.63 -15.49
C ALA A 102 -6.77 -11.07 -16.72
N LEU A 103 -6.05 -10.52 -17.69
CA LEU A 103 -6.63 -10.01 -18.94
C LEU A 103 -7.24 -11.10 -19.83
N ARG A 104 -6.90 -12.37 -19.61
CA ARG A 104 -7.41 -13.52 -20.37
C ARG A 104 -8.70 -14.11 -19.80
N VAL A 105 -9.09 -13.73 -18.58
CA VAL A 105 -10.28 -14.24 -17.88
C VAL A 105 -11.33 -13.14 -17.70
N ARG A 106 -12.62 -13.51 -17.59
CA ARG A 106 -13.72 -12.56 -17.40
C ARG A 106 -14.70 -13.03 -16.34
N GLY A 107 -15.39 -12.07 -15.72
CA GLY A 107 -16.46 -12.33 -14.77
C GLY A 107 -15.93 -13.01 -13.49
N PRO A 108 -16.62 -14.05 -12.95
CA PRO A 108 -16.23 -14.71 -11.71
C PRO A 108 -14.82 -15.30 -11.70
N TYR A 109 -14.31 -15.69 -12.87
CA TYR A 109 -12.95 -16.24 -12.99
C TYR A 109 -11.87 -15.22 -12.67
N LEU A 110 -12.09 -13.93 -12.95
CA LEU A 110 -11.15 -12.87 -12.59
C LEU A 110 -11.04 -12.74 -11.06
N ALA A 111 -12.18 -12.79 -10.36
CA ALA A 111 -12.19 -12.76 -8.90
C ALA A 111 -11.39 -13.92 -8.30
N MET A 112 -11.57 -15.15 -8.82
CA MET A 112 -10.80 -16.32 -8.39
C MET A 112 -9.29 -16.16 -8.58
N VAL A 113 -8.85 -15.60 -9.72
CA VAL A 113 -7.42 -15.32 -9.96
C VAL A 113 -6.87 -14.37 -8.91
N THR A 114 -7.62 -13.32 -8.55
CA THR A 114 -7.17 -12.36 -7.53
C THR A 114 -7.15 -12.96 -6.11
N ILE A 115 -8.09 -13.84 -5.78
CA ILE A 115 -8.06 -14.58 -4.50
C ILE A 115 -6.82 -15.48 -4.44
N ALA A 116 -6.58 -16.26 -5.50
CA ALA A 116 -5.43 -17.16 -5.58
C ALA A 116 -4.12 -16.39 -5.46
N PHE A 117 -3.99 -15.23 -6.12
CA PHE A 117 -2.85 -14.35 -5.95
C PHE A 117 -2.68 -13.88 -4.50
N GLY A 118 -3.79 -13.52 -3.83
CA GLY A 118 -3.82 -13.23 -2.39
C GLY A 118 -3.12 -14.30 -1.56
N PHE A 119 -3.59 -15.54 -1.69
CA PHE A 119 -3.04 -16.69 -0.96
C PHE A 119 -1.59 -16.99 -1.31
N VAL A 120 -1.21 -16.91 -2.59
CA VAL A 120 0.18 -17.17 -3.02
C VAL A 120 1.14 -16.17 -2.36
N VAL A 121 0.76 -14.90 -2.28
CA VAL A 121 1.59 -13.88 -1.63
C VAL A 121 1.61 -14.07 -0.12
N GLU A 122 0.46 -14.29 0.51
CA GLU A 122 0.37 -14.53 1.95
C GLU A 122 1.26 -15.72 2.36
N GLN A 123 1.02 -16.90 1.76
CA GLN A 123 1.78 -18.11 2.04
C GLN A 123 3.26 -17.95 1.66
N GLY A 124 3.52 -17.36 0.50
CA GLY A 124 4.88 -17.12 0.03
C GLY A 124 5.67 -16.18 0.94
N THR A 125 5.02 -15.25 1.63
CA THR A 125 5.70 -14.41 2.62
C THR A 125 5.85 -15.09 3.98
N ALA A 126 4.90 -15.92 4.40
CA ALA A 126 4.92 -16.58 5.70
C ALA A 126 5.80 -17.85 5.73
N GLU A 127 6.00 -18.53 4.60
CA GLU A 127 6.82 -19.75 4.56
C GLU A 127 8.27 -19.49 4.17
N TRP A 128 8.59 -18.30 3.65
CA TRP A 128 9.90 -18.05 3.05
C TRP A 128 10.94 -17.63 4.07
N GLU A 129 11.37 -18.60 4.90
CA GLU A 129 12.35 -18.41 5.98
C GLU A 129 13.63 -17.67 5.53
N GLY A 130 14.17 -17.99 4.35
CA GLY A 130 15.38 -17.35 3.84
C GLY A 130 15.23 -15.85 3.56
N LEU A 131 14.05 -15.40 3.14
CA LEU A 131 13.82 -14.02 2.70
C LEU A 131 13.09 -13.18 3.74
N THR A 132 12.01 -13.70 4.33
CA THR A 132 11.20 -13.00 5.34
C THR A 132 11.56 -13.38 6.77
N GLY A 133 12.13 -14.58 6.97
CA GLY A 133 12.42 -15.13 8.30
C GLY A 133 11.34 -16.07 8.84
N GLY A 134 10.27 -16.31 8.07
CA GLY A 134 9.06 -16.99 8.53
C GLY A 134 8.02 -15.98 8.97
#